data_AF-A0A0X6ZYT2-F1
#
_entry.id   AF-A0A0X6ZYT2-F1
#
_cell.length_a   1.000
_cell.length_b   1.000
_cell.length_c   1.000
_cell.angle_alpha   90.00
_cell.angle_beta   90.00
_cell.angle_gamma   90.00
#
_symmetry.space_group_name_H-M   'P 1'
#
loop_
_entity.id
_entity.type
_entity.pdbx_description
1 polymer ?
#
loop_
_entity_poly.entity_id
_entity_poly.type
_entity_poly.pdbx_seq_one_letter_code
_entity_poly.pdbx_strand_id
1 'polypeptide(L)' 'MNASPSRKPRSLFRVTYRDGATLTTTAATSVLAGAQAERQRPGAIKSIKFLKKVSHG' A
#
# COMPACT_ATOMS: atom_id res chain seq x y z
N MET A 1 -12.45 -23.24 16.95
CA MET A 1 -11.87 -21.88 17.06
C MET A 1 -11.65 -21.32 15.66
N ASN A 2 -12.66 -20.67 15.08
CA ASN A 2 -12.51 -20.01 13.78
C ASN A 2 -12.02 -18.59 14.04
N ALA A 3 -10.78 -18.31 13.66
CA ALA A 3 -10.25 -16.96 13.66
C ALA A 3 -11.02 -16.14 12.63
N SER A 4 -12.03 -15.39 13.07
CA SER A 4 -12.57 -14.29 12.28
C SER A 4 -11.36 -13.40 11.92
N PRO A 5 -10.96 -13.26 10.65
CA PRO A 5 -9.95 -12.30 10.32
C PRO A 5 -10.62 -10.95 10.58
N SER A 6 -10.35 -10.35 11.74
CA SER A 6 -10.59 -8.92 11.97
C SER A 6 -9.65 -8.20 11.01
N ARG A 7 -10.06 -8.18 9.73
CA ARG A 7 -9.26 -7.75 8.59
C ARG A 7 -9.38 -6.24 8.61
N LYS A 8 -8.59 -5.62 9.50
CA LYS A 8 -8.49 -4.17 9.65
C LYS A 8 -8.57 -3.53 8.26
N PRO A 9 -9.47 -2.57 8.04
CA PRO A 9 -9.69 -2.01 6.71
C PRO A 9 -8.35 -1.51 6.15
N ARG A 10 -7.92 -2.08 5.02
CA ARG A 10 -6.66 -1.70 4.37
C ARG A 10 -6.98 -0.70 3.29
N SER A 11 -6.16 0.32 3.15
CA SER A 11 -6.28 1.31 2.10
C SER A 11 -5.41 0.92 0.91
N LEU A 12 -5.91 1.13 -0.30
CA LEU A 12 -5.16 0.99 -1.54
C LEU A 12 -4.38 2.27 -1.78
N PHE A 13 -3.07 2.15 -1.97
CA PHE A 13 -2.17 3.24 -2.28
C PHE A 13 -1.48 2.98 -3.62
N ARG A 14 -1.27 4.04 -4.39
CA ARG A 14 -0.42 4.04 -5.58
C ARG A 14 0.86 4.77 -5.26
N VAL A 15 1.96 4.04 -5.24
CA VAL A 15 3.31 4.56 -5.11
C VAL A 15 3.86 4.82 -6.51
N THR A 16 4.39 6.01 -6.75
CA THR A 16 5.06 6.37 -8.00
C THR A 16 6.53 6.58 -7.67
N TYR A 17 7.40 5.90 -8.38
CA TYR A 17 8.85 6.01 -8.23
C TYR A 17 9.41 7.12 -9.12
N ARG A 18 10.64 7.55 -8.85
CA ARG A 18 11.31 8.58 -9.65
C ARG A 18 11.61 8.15 -11.08
N ASP A 19 11.79 6.86 -11.33
CA ASP A 19 11.96 6.30 -12.69
C ASP A 19 10.66 6.28 -13.50
N GLY A 20 9.54 6.73 -12.91
CA GLY A 20 8.23 6.78 -13.56
C GLY A 20 7.40 5.53 -13.36
N ALA A 21 7.97 4.44 -12.83
CA ALA A 21 7.20 3.27 -12.47
C ALA A 21 6.16 3.57 -11.38
N THR A 22 5.09 2.77 -11.39
CA THR A 22 4.06 2.83 -10.37
C THR A 22 3.81 1.45 -9.77
N LEU A 23 3.60 1.40 -8.47
CA LEU A 23 3.22 0.21 -7.73
C LEU A 23 1.96 0.48 -6.94
N THR A 24 0.98 -0.42 -7.08
CA THR A 24 -0.26 -0.34 -6.32
C THR A 24 -0.22 -1.36 -5.18
N THR A 25 -0.34 -0.89 -3.93
CA THR A 25 -0.21 -1.74 -2.74
C THR A 25 -1.26 -1.41 -1.69
N THR A 26 -1.68 -2.41 -0.93
CA THR A 26 -2.62 -2.22 0.18
C THR A 26 -1.89 -2.10 1.52
N ALA A 27 -2.14 -1.02 2.25
CA ALA A 27 -1.54 -0.75 3.55
C ALA A 27 -2.54 -0.10 4.52
N ALA A 28 -2.24 -0.11 5.82
CA ALA A 28 -3.07 0.63 6.77
C ALA A 28 -2.87 2.16 6.64
N THR A 29 -1.64 2.58 6.34
CA THR A 29 -1.25 3.99 6.20
C THR A 29 -0.34 4.19 4.99
N SER A 30 -0.17 5.44 4.54
CA SER A 30 0.72 5.81 3.45
C SER A 30 2.19 5.50 3.75
N VAL A 31 2.62 5.63 5.00
CA VAL A 31 3.99 5.30 5.45
C VAL A 31 4.26 3.81 5.27
N LEU A 32 3.32 2.96 5.69
CA LEU A 32 3.43 1.51 5.49
C LEU A 32 3.37 1.14 4.01
N ALA A 33 2.56 1.85 3.20
CA ALA A 33 2.56 1.66 1.75
C ALA A 33 3.92 1.98 1.13
N GLY A 34 4.59 3.04 1.59
CA GLY A 34 5.95 3.39 1.19
C GLY A 34 6.95 2.28 1.55
N ALA A 35 7.00 1.88 2.82
CA ALA A 35 7.89 0.81 3.26
C ALA A 35 7.65 -0.52 2.51
N GLN A 36 6.39 -0.88 2.25
CA GLN A 36 6.07 -2.07 1.45
C GLN A 36 6.49 -1.93 -0.01
N ALA A 37 6.37 -0.73 -0.58
CA ALA A 37 6.78 -0.44 -1.93
C ALA A 37 8.31 -0.47 -2.08
N GLU A 38 9.05 0.06 -1.10
CA GLU A 38 10.51 -0.02 -1.05
C GLU A 38 11.00 -1.47 -0.93
N ARG A 39 10.30 -2.31 -0.15
CA ARG A 39 10.62 -3.74 -0.01
C ARG A 39 10.35 -4.53 -1.28
N GLN A 40 9.31 -4.19 -2.05
CA GLN A 40 9.00 -4.86 -3.32
C GLN A 40 9.92 -4.41 -4.43
N ARG A 41 10.24 -3.11 -4.46
CA ARG A 41 11.12 -2.53 -5.45
C ARG A 41 12.03 -1.50 -4.78
N PRO A 42 13.33 -1.79 -4.65
CA PRO A 42 14.28 -0.78 -4.22
C PRO A 42 14.33 0.35 -5.25
N GLY A 43 14.08 1.57 -4.79
CA GLY A 43 14.04 2.75 -5.64
C GLY A 43 13.49 3.97 -4.91
N ALA A 44 13.88 5.16 -5.36
CA ALA A 44 13.42 6.40 -4.76
C ALA A 44 11.94 6.65 -5.06
N ILE A 45 11.11 6.68 -4.01
CA ILE A 45 9.70 7.03 -4.13
C ILE A 45 9.57 8.52 -4.45
N LYS A 46 8.82 8.84 -5.51
CA LYS A 46 8.46 10.22 -5.90
C LYS A 46 7.19 10.68 -5.18
N SER A 47 6.17 9.84 -5.12
CA SER A 47 4.91 10.17 -4.44
C SER A 47 4.13 8.93 -4.03
N ILE A 48 3.30 9.06 -3.00
CA ILE A 48 2.35 8.04 -2.55
C ILE A 48 0.96 8.66 -2.56
N LYS A 49 0.04 8.13 -3.38
CA LYS A 49 -1.35 8.58 -3.42
C LYS A 49 -2.26 7.52 -2.81
N PHE A 50 -3.12 7.94 -1.89
CA PHE A 50 -4.27 7.13 -1.48
C PHE A 50 -5.25 7.04 -2.66
N LEU A 51 -5.71 5.82 -2.97
CA LEU A 51 -6.71 5.59 -4.00
C LEU A 51 -8.09 5.37 -3.38
N LYS A 52 -8.24 4.33 -2.54
CA LYS A 52 -9.51 3.98 -1.92
C LYS A 52 -9.31 3.14 -0.67
N LYS A 53 -10.30 3.13 0.24
CA LYS A 53 -10.37 2.11 1.30
C LYS A 53 -10.81 0.79 0.67
N VAL A 54 -10.15 -0.29 1.07
CA VAL A 54 -10.48 -1.66 0.69
C VAL A 54 -11.02 -2.35 1.94
N SER A 55 -12.34 -2.42 2.04
CA SER A 55 -12.98 -3.29 3.02
C SER A 55 -12.90 -4.71 2.46
N HIS A 56 -12.25 -5.61 3.18
CA HIS A 56 -12.48 -7.02 2.94
C HIS A 56 -13.78 -7.37 3.66
N GLY A 57 -14.86 -7.46 2.88
CA GLY A 57 -16.07 -8.17 3.28
C GLY A 57 -15.81 -9.65 3.44
#